data_AF-A0A4Q9P6U3-F1
#
_entry.id   AF-A0A4Q9P6U3-F1
#
_cell.length_a   1.000
_cell.length_b   1.000
_cell.length_c   1.000
_cell.angle_alpha   90.00
_cell.angle_beta   90.00
_cell.angle_gamma   90.00
#
_symmetry.space_group_name_H-M   'P 1'
#
loop_
_entity.id
_entity.type
_entity.pdbx_description
1 polymer ?
#
loop_
_entity_poly.entity_id
_entity_poly.type
_entity_poly.pdbx_seq_one_letter_code
_entity_poly.pdbx_strand_id
1 'polypeptide(L)'
;MMLKVTSANIHETTLVDCATGTILYRTCTSLSEPPGLPGPSRSRTSLASTFSPANSNRSYEKLPACEQNTTAVLDCDGEIVAEIVWEGKNATTIRLQDEELQGTTELFDAAFARVLPDETILPTRMEYTWRITAESLTLLDDDDEVVGRLHSDCSYVKGRPIPALQPGKGSDFIELEKLPSDELLEVIVTYLLVSTLRERLYSISKYVYGRPPERKRPLANLRLHASRSFANLRDSIRRSKASATSQL
;
A
#
# COMPACT_ATOMS: atom_id res chain seq x y z
N MET A 1 12.83 -17.50 -7.96
CA MET A 1 13.25 -17.48 -6.55
C MET A 1 12.05 -17.20 -5.66
N MET A 2 12.13 -17.55 -4.37
CA MET A 2 11.06 -17.31 -3.39
C MET A 2 11.64 -16.59 -2.18
N LEU A 3 11.17 -15.38 -1.93
CA LEU A 3 11.67 -14.53 -0.84
C LEU A 3 10.61 -14.44 0.26
N LYS A 4 10.98 -14.81 1.48
CA LYS A 4 10.15 -14.57 2.67
C LYS A 4 10.35 -13.13 3.12
N VAL A 5 9.24 -12.42 3.30
CA VAL A 5 9.19 -11.06 3.86
C VAL A 5 8.95 -11.18 5.36
N THR A 6 9.83 -10.63 6.18
CA THR A 6 9.68 -10.73 7.65
C THR A 6 8.74 -9.70 8.26
N SER A 7 8.51 -8.58 7.55
CA SER A 7 7.71 -7.47 8.03
C SER A 7 7.08 -6.72 6.85
N ALA A 8 5.82 -6.31 7.00
CA ALA A 8 5.15 -5.44 6.04
C ALA A 8 5.64 -3.98 6.11
N ASN A 9 6.42 -3.62 7.15
CA ASN A 9 6.96 -2.27 7.29
C ASN A 9 8.25 -2.12 6.46
N ILE A 10 8.21 -1.26 5.44
CA ILE A 10 9.35 -0.92 4.59
C ILE A 10 10.59 -0.46 5.39
N HIS A 11 10.39 0.16 6.55
CA HIS A 11 11.46 0.73 7.35
C HIS A 11 12.32 -0.31 8.08
N GLU A 12 11.74 -1.50 8.31
CA GLU A 12 12.39 -2.58 9.01
C GLU A 12 11.82 -3.90 8.49
N THR A 13 12.35 -4.33 7.34
CA THR A 13 12.03 -5.62 6.74
C THR A 13 13.27 -6.34 6.27
N THR A 14 13.19 -7.67 6.23
CA THR A 14 14.23 -8.52 5.67
C THR A 14 13.61 -9.45 4.65
N LEU A 15 14.30 -9.60 3.53
CA LEU A 15 13.96 -10.49 2.44
C LEU A 15 14.92 -11.67 2.50
N VAL A 16 14.38 -12.84 2.80
CA VAL A 16 15.16 -14.08 3.00
C VAL A 16 14.85 -15.05 1.87
N ASP A 17 15.86 -15.53 1.16
CA ASP A 17 15.65 -16.58 0.15
C ASP A 17 15.26 -17.89 0.86
N CYS A 18 14.09 -18.42 0.50
CA CYS A 18 13.56 -19.65 1.08
C CYS A 18 14.37 -20.91 0.69
N ALA A 19 15.10 -20.86 -0.42
CA ALA A 19 15.90 -22.00 -0.88
C ALA A 19 17.21 -22.15 -0.08
N THR A 20 17.90 -21.04 0.16
CA THR A 20 19.21 -21.01 0.84
C THR A 20 19.12 -20.67 2.32
N GLY A 21 18.03 -20.01 2.73
CA GLY A 21 17.88 -19.41 4.06
C GLY A 21 18.74 -18.16 4.26
N THR A 22 19.37 -17.63 3.21
CA THR A 22 20.22 -16.44 3.29
C THR A 22 19.39 -15.17 3.21
N ILE A 23 19.78 -14.15 3.98
CA ILE A 23 19.24 -12.80 3.83
C ILE A 23 19.76 -12.27 2.50
N LEU A 24 18.85 -11.85 1.64
CA LEU A 24 19.18 -11.29 0.33
C LEU A 24 19.19 -9.77 0.40
N TYR A 25 18.19 -9.18 1.07
CA TYR A 25 18.18 -7.75 1.41
C TYR A 25 17.63 -7.50 2.81
N ARG A 26 18.09 -6.42 3.44
CA ARG A 26 17.54 -5.88 4.69
C ARG A 26 17.30 -4.38 4.52
N THR A 27 16.19 -3.87 5.07
CA THR A 27 15.99 -2.44 5.18
C THR A 27 16.21 -1.96 6.60
N CYS A 28 16.81 -0.77 6.74
CA CYS A 28 17.00 -0.09 8.01
C CYS A 28 16.75 1.40 7.81
N THR A 29 15.84 1.98 8.60
CA THR A 29 15.59 3.43 8.59
C THR A 29 16.33 4.13 9.72
N SER A 30 17.10 5.14 9.36
CA SER A 30 17.67 6.11 10.30
C SER A 30 16.92 7.45 10.18
N LEU A 31 16.59 8.03 11.33
CA LEU A 31 16.16 9.43 11.40
C LEU A 31 17.38 10.30 11.13
N SER A 32 17.31 11.13 10.08
CA SER A 32 18.33 12.15 9.84
C SER A 32 18.05 13.30 10.81
N GLU A 33 18.93 13.50 11.79
CA GLU A 33 18.89 14.74 12.57
C GLU A 33 19.20 15.92 11.62
N PRO A 34 18.42 17.01 11.68
CA PRO A 34 18.63 18.13 10.78
C PRO A 34 20.07 18.67 10.92
N PRO A 35 20.77 18.94 9.80
CA PRO A 35 22.13 19.46 9.83
C PRO A 35 22.11 20.86 10.44
N GLY A 36 22.44 20.97 11.73
CA GLY A 36 22.45 22.26 12.43
C GLY A 36 22.32 22.23 13.94
N LEU A 37 22.16 21.08 14.60
CA LEU A 37 22.22 20.99 16.05
C LEU A 37 23.50 20.26 16.49
N PRO A 38 24.44 20.92 17.20
CA PRO A 38 25.50 20.19 17.88
C PRO A 38 24.86 19.34 18.97
N GLY A 39 24.89 18.02 18.80
CA GLY A 39 24.42 17.05 19.80
C GLY A 39 25.14 17.23 21.14
N PRO A 40 24.52 16.79 22.26
CA PRO A 40 25.06 17.00 23.60
C PRO A 40 26.32 16.16 23.77
N SER A 41 27.47 16.82 23.67
CA SER A 41 28.76 16.26 24.03
C SER A 41 28.75 15.89 25.51
N ARG A 42 28.79 14.59 25.81
CA ARG A 42 29.11 14.07 27.14
C ARG A 42 30.53 14.53 27.51
N SER A 43 30.66 15.60 28.31
CA SER A 43 31.60 15.69 29.46
C SER A 43 31.78 17.11 30.03
N ARG A 44 31.57 17.20 31.34
CA ARG A 44 32.34 17.94 32.38
C ARG A 44 32.40 19.49 32.34
N THR A 45 31.67 20.08 33.30
CA THR A 45 32.04 21.20 34.20
C THR A 45 32.86 22.38 33.66
N SER A 46 32.25 23.58 33.58
CA SER A 46 32.71 24.82 34.25
C SER A 46 31.81 26.03 33.93
N LEU A 47 31.81 26.99 34.86
CA LEU A 47 30.95 28.17 35.04
C LEU A 47 31.20 29.34 34.07
N ALA A 48 30.17 30.21 33.95
CA ALA A 48 30.17 31.64 33.54
C ALA A 48 30.50 31.93 32.06
N SER A 49 29.92 32.89 31.34
CA SER A 49 29.10 34.07 31.66
C SER A 49 28.40 34.58 30.38
N THR A 50 27.26 35.25 30.60
CA THR A 50 26.62 36.37 29.89
C THR A 50 27.30 36.91 28.62
N PHE A 51 26.53 37.06 27.53
CA PHE A 51 26.22 38.34 26.86
C PHE A 51 25.28 38.07 25.66
N SER A 52 24.08 38.62 25.71
CA SER A 52 23.21 38.77 24.54
C SER A 52 23.68 39.95 23.69
N PRO A 53 23.50 39.89 22.38
CA PRO A 53 22.97 41.04 21.67
C PRO A 53 21.66 40.68 20.97
N ALA A 54 20.69 41.56 21.16
CA ALA A 54 19.47 41.60 20.38
C ALA A 54 19.82 41.71 18.90
N ASN A 55 19.25 40.82 18.09
CA ASN A 55 19.08 41.10 16.68
C ASN A 55 17.65 40.76 16.28
N SER A 56 16.87 41.84 16.12
CA SER A 56 15.57 41.84 15.50
C SER A 56 15.74 41.45 14.03
N ASN A 57 15.26 40.28 13.64
CA ASN A 57 14.86 40.07 12.26
C ASN A 57 13.80 38.97 12.18
N ARG A 58 12.59 39.42 11.84
CA ARG A 58 11.51 38.72 11.14
C ARG A 58 11.38 37.23 11.45
N SER A 59 10.41 36.94 12.32
CA SER A 59 9.78 35.63 12.44
C SER A 59 9.21 35.19 11.08
N TYR A 60 10.03 34.52 10.28
CA TYR A 60 9.52 33.45 9.46
C TYR A 60 9.12 32.36 10.45
N GLU A 61 7.84 32.02 10.53
CA GLU A 61 7.42 30.78 11.16
C GLU A 61 8.31 29.68 10.59
N LYS A 62 9.23 29.19 11.41
CA LYS A 62 10.03 28.01 11.10
C LYS A 62 9.02 26.88 11.04
N LEU A 63 8.54 26.57 9.84
CA LEU A 63 7.80 25.35 9.57
C LEU A 63 8.58 24.22 10.27
N PRO A 64 7.91 23.31 11.00
CA PRO A 64 8.60 22.25 11.69
C PRO A 64 9.54 21.59 10.69
N ALA A 65 10.82 21.48 11.04
CA ALA A 65 11.80 20.81 10.19
C ALA A 65 11.20 19.46 9.81
N CYS A 66 10.92 19.27 8.52
CA CYS A 66 10.28 18.05 8.06
C CYS A 66 11.20 16.90 8.47
N GLU A 67 10.68 15.95 9.24
CA GLU A 67 11.44 14.79 9.68
C GLU A 67 11.90 14.03 8.44
N GLN A 68 13.15 14.23 8.04
CA GLN A 68 13.77 13.51 6.95
C GLN A 68 14.25 12.17 7.48
N ASN A 69 13.66 11.11 6.97
CA ASN A 69 14.05 9.75 7.30
C ASN A 69 14.73 9.14 6.08
N THR A 70 15.80 8.39 6.28
CA THR A 70 16.46 7.67 5.18
C THR A 70 16.38 6.18 5.46
N THR A 71 15.87 5.43 4.49
CA THR A 71 15.83 3.96 4.54
C THR A 71 16.91 3.41 3.63
N ALA A 72 17.91 2.77 4.22
CA ALA A 72 18.94 2.04 3.49
C ALA A 72 18.46 0.61 3.21
N VAL A 73 18.75 0.12 2.01
CA VAL A 73 18.63 -1.28 1.62
C VAL A 73 20.03 -1.85 1.60
N LEU A 74 20.28 -2.82 2.46
CA LEU A 74 21.55 -3.52 2.60
C LEU A 74 21.46 -4.88 1.92
N ASP A 75 22.55 -5.31 1.28
CA ASP A 75 22.67 -6.65 0.71
C ASP A 75 23.02 -7.72 1.76
N CYS A 76 23.41 -8.92 1.31
CA CYS A 76 23.81 -10.02 2.18
C CYS A 76 25.14 -9.79 2.90
N ASP A 77 26.02 -8.94 2.36
CA ASP A 77 27.31 -8.59 2.95
C ASP A 77 27.19 -7.42 3.93
N GLY A 78 26.03 -6.73 3.92
CA GLY A 78 25.75 -5.58 4.76
C GLY A 78 26.15 -4.25 4.11
N GLU A 79 26.43 -4.25 2.81
CA GLU A 79 26.73 -3.05 2.05
C GLU A 79 25.43 -2.38 1.59
N ILE A 80 25.41 -1.04 1.59
CA ILE A 80 24.25 -0.27 1.17
C ILE A 80 24.18 -0.26 -0.35
N VAL A 81 23.18 -0.97 -0.89
CA VAL A 81 22.95 -1.08 -2.34
C VAL A 81 21.86 -0.14 -2.83
N ALA A 82 20.99 0.34 -1.95
CA ALA A 82 20.02 1.40 -2.29
C ALA A 82 19.67 2.26 -1.07
N GLU A 83 19.23 3.49 -1.31
CA GLU A 83 18.77 4.42 -0.28
C GLU A 83 17.49 5.11 -0.74
N ILE A 84 16.55 5.28 0.18
CA ILE A 84 15.30 6.00 -0.05
C ILE A 84 15.21 7.10 0.99
N VAL A 85 15.27 8.35 0.53
CA VAL A 85 15.07 9.53 1.37
C VAL A 85 13.60 9.89 1.36
N TRP A 86 13.05 10.04 2.57
CA TRP A 86 11.64 10.30 2.82
C TRP A 86 11.44 11.71 3.33
N GLU A 87 10.49 12.41 2.72
CA GLU A 87 9.87 13.62 3.26
C GLU A 87 8.44 13.29 3.67
N GLY A 88 8.25 13.03 4.97
CA GLY A 88 6.99 12.49 5.50
C GLY A 88 6.71 11.09 4.94
N LYS A 89 5.73 10.99 4.03
CA LYS A 89 5.33 9.72 3.36
C LYS A 89 5.76 9.64 1.89
N ASN A 90 6.48 10.65 1.40
CA ASN A 90 6.88 10.75 0.01
C ASN A 90 8.36 10.42 -0.11
N ALA A 91 8.72 9.51 -1.01
CA ALA A 91 10.12 9.28 -1.34
C ALA A 91 10.58 10.40 -2.31
N THR A 92 11.47 11.26 -1.83
CA THR A 92 11.95 12.44 -2.58
C THR A 92 13.20 12.14 -3.40
N THR A 93 14.05 11.26 -2.90
CA THR A 93 15.29 10.85 -3.56
C THR A 93 15.46 9.35 -3.38
N ILE A 94 15.80 8.66 -4.47
CA ILE A 94 16.02 7.22 -4.45
C ILE A 94 17.36 6.96 -5.12
N ARG A 95 18.31 6.39 -4.38
CA ARG A 95 19.61 6.00 -4.91
C ARG A 95 19.63 4.49 -5.11
N LEU A 96 19.93 4.03 -6.32
CA LEU A 96 20.12 2.63 -6.67
C LEU A 96 21.58 2.45 -7.09
N GLN A 97 22.40 1.82 -6.24
CA GLN A 97 23.85 1.73 -6.45
C GLN A 97 24.47 3.13 -6.70
N ASP A 98 24.94 3.36 -7.92
CA ASP A 98 25.58 4.61 -8.36
C ASP A 98 24.60 5.59 -9.04
N GLU A 99 23.35 5.17 -9.27
CA GLU A 99 22.33 5.98 -9.91
C GLU A 99 21.46 6.71 -8.87
N GLU A 100 21.28 8.02 -9.02
CA GLU A 100 20.41 8.83 -8.18
C GLU A 100 19.18 9.27 -8.98
N LEU A 101 18.01 8.92 -8.46
CA LEU A 101 16.71 9.21 -9.03
C LEU A 101 15.97 10.29 -8.22
N GLN A 102 15.32 11.23 -8.90
CA GLN A 102 14.51 12.30 -8.30
C GLN A 102 13.12 11.79 -7.91
N GLY A 103 13.10 10.85 -6.98
CA GLY A 103 11.90 10.31 -6.35
C GLY A 103 11.16 9.28 -7.22
N THR A 104 9.91 9.00 -6.86
CA THR A 104 9.14 7.89 -7.45
C THR A 104 8.75 8.08 -8.92
N THR A 105 8.77 9.32 -9.43
CA THR A 105 8.36 9.62 -10.82
C THR A 105 9.38 9.17 -11.85
N GLU A 106 10.61 8.90 -11.45
CA GLU A 106 11.64 8.36 -12.37
C GLU A 106 11.65 6.83 -12.36
N LEU A 107 11.20 6.19 -11.27
CA LEU A 107 11.04 4.73 -11.19
C LEU A 107 9.77 4.23 -11.87
N PHE A 108 8.67 4.95 -11.67
CA PHE A 108 7.37 4.58 -12.20
C PHE A 108 7.01 5.50 -13.34
N ASP A 109 6.56 4.92 -14.44
CA ASP A 109 6.02 5.70 -15.54
C ASP A 109 4.58 6.13 -15.22
N ALA A 110 4.47 7.11 -14.31
CA ALA A 110 3.22 7.58 -13.75
C ALA A 110 2.28 8.16 -14.83
N ALA A 111 2.81 8.57 -15.98
CA ALA A 111 2.01 9.03 -17.12
C ALA A 111 1.16 7.91 -17.73
N PHE A 112 1.60 6.66 -17.59
CA PHE A 112 0.89 5.47 -18.10
C PHE A 112 0.26 4.62 -16.99
N ALA A 113 0.31 5.09 -15.74
CA ALA A 113 -0.41 4.47 -14.64
C ALA A 113 -1.91 4.50 -14.90
N ARG A 114 -2.58 3.33 -14.78
CA ARG A 114 -4.02 3.20 -14.99
C ARG A 114 -4.66 2.73 -13.71
N VAL A 115 -5.55 3.55 -13.15
CA VAL A 115 -6.40 3.15 -12.03
C VAL A 115 -7.71 2.66 -12.62
N LEU A 116 -7.96 1.35 -12.54
CA LEU A 116 -9.21 0.72 -12.97
C LEU A 116 -10.06 0.38 -11.72
N PRO A 117 -11.34 -0.01 -11.90
CA PRO A 117 -12.20 -0.37 -10.77
C PRO A 117 -11.66 -1.51 -9.92
N ASP A 118 -11.12 -2.54 -10.57
CA ASP A 118 -10.74 -3.80 -9.90
C ASP A 118 -9.21 -3.91 -9.70
N GLU A 119 -8.43 -3.14 -10.44
CA GLU A 119 -6.98 -3.19 -10.43
C GLU A 119 -6.34 -1.82 -10.69
N THR A 120 -5.10 -1.64 -10.27
CA THR A 120 -4.23 -0.53 -10.67
C THR A 120 -3.02 -1.10 -11.39
N ILE A 121 -2.74 -0.55 -12.56
CA ILE A 121 -1.60 -0.91 -13.40
C ILE A 121 -0.59 0.22 -13.25
N LEU A 122 0.62 -0.13 -12.81
CA LEU A 122 1.69 0.82 -12.56
C LEU A 122 2.97 0.36 -13.28
N PRO A 123 3.24 0.90 -14.49
CA PRO A 123 4.46 0.60 -15.23
C PRO A 123 5.69 1.16 -14.53
N THR A 124 6.83 0.49 -14.69
CA THR A 124 8.15 0.90 -14.23
C THR A 124 9.02 1.33 -15.41
N ARG A 125 10.13 2.02 -15.16
CA ARG A 125 11.10 2.39 -16.20
C ARG A 125 11.83 1.19 -16.84
N MET A 126 11.84 0.05 -16.15
CA MET A 126 12.50 -1.20 -16.59
C MET A 126 11.55 -2.12 -17.37
N GLU A 127 10.52 -1.55 -18.02
CA GLU A 127 9.53 -2.26 -18.84
C GLU A 127 8.67 -3.30 -18.08
N TYR A 128 8.90 -3.50 -16.77
CA TYR A 128 8.01 -4.26 -15.91
C TYR A 128 6.77 -3.47 -15.52
N THR A 129 5.66 -4.17 -15.28
CA THR A 129 4.39 -3.58 -14.86
C THR A 129 3.87 -4.20 -13.57
N TRP A 130 3.66 -3.38 -12.55
CA TRP A 130 2.97 -3.81 -11.33
C TRP A 130 1.46 -3.81 -11.55
N ARG A 131 0.83 -4.99 -11.46
CA ARG A 131 -0.63 -5.15 -11.38
C ARG A 131 -1.02 -5.31 -9.92
N ILE A 132 -1.75 -4.33 -9.42
CA ILE A 132 -2.11 -4.18 -8.01
C ILE A 132 -3.62 -4.37 -7.87
N THR A 133 -4.06 -5.32 -7.06
CA THR A 133 -5.48 -5.51 -6.74
C THR A 133 -5.70 -5.43 -5.23
N ALA A 134 -6.98 -5.51 -4.82
CA ALA A 134 -7.35 -5.62 -3.41
C ALA A 134 -6.66 -6.82 -2.73
N GLU A 135 -6.52 -7.93 -3.45
CA GLU A 135 -6.13 -9.24 -2.89
C GLU A 135 -4.72 -9.66 -3.32
N SER A 136 -4.24 -9.19 -4.46
CA SER A 136 -2.96 -9.58 -5.04
C SER A 136 -2.06 -8.39 -5.40
N LEU A 137 -0.77 -8.69 -5.46
CA LEU A 137 0.25 -7.85 -6.07
C LEU A 137 1.07 -8.74 -7.00
N THR A 138 1.09 -8.45 -8.29
CA THR A 138 1.80 -9.22 -9.31
C THR A 138 2.67 -8.31 -10.17
N LEU A 139 3.84 -8.82 -10.56
CA LEU A 139 4.76 -8.19 -11.50
C LEU A 139 4.59 -8.86 -12.85
N LEU A 140 4.47 -8.05 -13.89
CA LEU A 140 4.38 -8.47 -15.29
C LEU A 140 5.61 -8.01 -16.06
N ASP A 141 6.05 -8.78 -17.04
CA ASP A 141 7.04 -8.34 -18.03
C ASP A 141 6.37 -7.57 -19.20
N ASP A 142 7.12 -7.34 -20.27
CA ASP A 142 6.72 -6.61 -21.48
C ASP A 142 5.69 -7.38 -22.32
N ASP A 143 5.65 -8.70 -22.21
CA ASP A 143 4.69 -9.60 -22.85
C ASP A 143 3.41 -9.85 -21.99
N ASP A 144 3.23 -9.09 -20.91
CA ASP A 144 2.16 -9.24 -19.90
C ASP A 144 2.19 -10.60 -19.15
N GLU A 145 3.30 -11.34 -19.18
CA GLU A 145 3.49 -12.59 -18.45
C GLU A 145 3.80 -12.34 -16.98
N VAL A 146 3.30 -13.20 -16.09
CA VAL A 146 3.47 -13.01 -14.64
C VAL A 146 4.84 -13.51 -14.19
N VAL A 147 5.80 -12.59 -14.12
CA VAL A 147 7.17 -12.86 -13.64
C VAL A 147 7.34 -12.69 -12.13
N GLY A 148 6.31 -12.18 -11.42
CA GLY A 148 6.34 -12.07 -9.97
C GLY A 148 4.99 -12.03 -9.28
N ARG A 149 4.93 -12.52 -8.04
CA ARG A 149 3.69 -12.61 -7.24
C ARG A 149 3.94 -12.52 -5.75
N LEU A 150 3.15 -11.68 -5.07
CA LEU A 150 3.05 -11.65 -3.61
C LEU A 150 2.01 -12.67 -3.13
N HIS A 151 2.44 -13.56 -2.24
CA HIS A 151 1.62 -14.51 -1.51
C HIS A 151 1.55 -14.07 -0.05
N SER A 152 0.44 -13.44 0.34
CA SER A 152 0.24 -12.96 1.71
C SER A 152 -0.29 -14.06 2.64
N ASP A 153 0.03 -13.97 3.92
CA ASP A 153 -0.49 -14.85 4.99
C ASP A 153 -0.39 -16.36 4.65
N CYS A 154 0.79 -16.77 4.19
CA CYS A 154 1.06 -18.13 3.75
C CYS A 154 2.02 -18.87 4.71
N SER A 155 2.09 -20.18 4.56
CA SER A 155 3.10 -21.06 5.13
C SER A 155 3.90 -21.70 4.00
N TYR A 156 5.20 -21.85 4.18
CA TYR A 156 6.07 -22.44 3.15
C TYR A 156 6.26 -23.94 3.41
N VAL A 157 5.66 -24.78 2.58
CA VAL A 157 5.67 -26.24 2.76
C VAL A 157 6.11 -26.90 1.46
N LYS A 158 7.17 -27.72 1.53
CA LYS A 158 7.72 -28.47 0.38
C LYS A 158 7.99 -27.60 -0.86
N GLY A 159 8.54 -26.41 -0.64
CA GLY A 159 8.92 -25.50 -1.73
C GLY A 159 7.78 -24.67 -2.31
N ARG A 160 6.59 -24.67 -1.71
CA ARG A 160 5.43 -23.92 -2.19
C ARG A 160 4.78 -23.10 -1.07
N PRO A 161 4.36 -21.86 -1.33
CA PRO A 161 3.49 -21.13 -0.41
C PRO A 161 2.09 -21.76 -0.42
N ILE A 162 1.57 -22.03 0.77
CA ILE A 162 0.21 -22.54 0.99
C ILE A 162 -0.47 -21.57 1.97
N PRO A 163 -1.73 -21.16 1.74
CA PRO A 163 -2.46 -20.30 2.66
C PRO A 163 -2.36 -20.81 4.11
N ALA A 164 -2.11 -19.90 5.06
CA ALA A 164 -2.04 -20.26 6.46
C ALA A 164 -3.39 -20.81 6.95
N LEU A 165 -3.33 -21.83 7.81
CA LEU A 165 -4.54 -22.43 8.40
C LEU A 165 -5.31 -21.46 9.31
N GLN A 166 -4.62 -20.46 9.85
CA GLN A 166 -5.18 -19.44 10.72
C GLN A 166 -4.82 -18.06 10.17
N PRO A 167 -5.81 -17.20 9.90
CA PRO A 167 -5.56 -15.86 9.38
C PRO A 167 -4.61 -15.06 10.28
N GLY A 168 -3.64 -14.39 9.67
CA GLY A 168 -2.64 -13.54 10.34
C GLY A 168 -1.53 -14.31 11.06
N LYS A 169 -1.43 -15.63 10.88
CA LYS A 169 -0.30 -16.44 11.40
C LYS A 169 0.70 -16.85 10.32
N GLY A 170 0.39 -16.59 9.06
CA GLY A 170 1.31 -16.80 7.96
C GLY A 170 2.39 -15.74 7.89
N SER A 171 3.28 -15.91 6.92
CA SER A 171 4.23 -14.91 6.48
C SER A 171 3.93 -14.53 5.03
N ASP A 172 4.43 -13.38 4.63
CA ASP A 172 4.32 -12.94 3.24
C ASP A 172 5.52 -13.46 2.44
N PHE A 173 5.27 -13.90 1.21
CA PHE A 173 6.29 -14.42 0.30
C PHE A 173 6.20 -13.75 -1.05
N ILE A 174 7.35 -13.43 -1.65
CA ILE A 174 7.46 -12.90 -2.99
C ILE A 174 8.05 -14.00 -3.86
N GLU A 175 7.28 -14.46 -4.83
CA GLU A 175 7.75 -15.29 -5.91
C GLU A 175 8.23 -14.36 -7.03
N LEU A 176 9.45 -14.59 -7.52
CA LEU A 176 10.01 -13.89 -8.67
C LEU A 176 10.61 -14.91 -9.61
N GLU A 177 10.57 -14.67 -10.91
CA GLU A 177 11.38 -15.45 -11.86
C GLU A 177 12.88 -15.13 -11.71
N LYS A 178 13.73 -15.77 -12.52
CA LYS A 178 15.16 -15.52 -12.48
C LYS A 178 15.46 -14.20 -13.20
N LEU A 179 15.44 -13.13 -12.43
CA LEU A 179 15.81 -11.80 -12.89
C LEU A 179 17.34 -11.61 -12.87
N PRO A 180 17.91 -10.82 -13.80
CA PRO A 180 19.27 -10.30 -13.70
C PRO A 180 19.51 -9.56 -12.38
N SER A 181 20.75 -9.57 -11.88
CA SER A 181 21.07 -8.98 -10.56
C SER A 181 20.90 -7.47 -10.50
N ASP A 182 21.16 -6.80 -11.63
CA ASP A 182 20.96 -5.37 -11.86
C ASP A 182 19.48 -4.99 -11.83
N GLU A 183 18.61 -5.80 -12.44
CA GLU A 183 17.16 -5.57 -12.43
C GLU A 183 16.52 -5.95 -11.09
N LEU A 184 17.02 -7.00 -10.43
CA LEU A 184 16.47 -7.51 -9.18
C LEU A 184 16.43 -6.42 -8.10
N LEU A 185 17.50 -5.64 -7.95
CA LEU A 185 17.55 -4.57 -6.95
C LEU A 185 16.42 -3.56 -7.16
N GLU A 186 16.23 -3.11 -8.39
CA GLU A 186 15.18 -2.15 -8.71
C GLU A 186 13.78 -2.75 -8.54
N VAL A 187 13.59 -4.01 -8.94
CA VAL A 187 12.34 -4.74 -8.70
C VAL A 187 12.03 -4.84 -7.19
N ILE A 188 13.05 -5.07 -6.36
CA ILE A 188 12.88 -5.07 -4.90
C ILE A 188 12.52 -3.68 -4.38
N VAL A 189 13.20 -2.62 -4.83
CA VAL A 189 12.90 -1.26 -4.39
C VAL A 189 11.50 -0.83 -4.83
N THR A 190 11.12 -1.10 -6.07
CA THR A 190 9.76 -0.81 -6.55
C THR A 190 8.70 -1.64 -5.83
N TYR A 191 8.97 -2.92 -5.53
CA TYR A 191 8.09 -3.74 -4.68
C TYR A 191 7.87 -3.08 -3.31
N LEU A 192 8.96 -2.66 -2.64
CA LEU A 192 8.89 -2.03 -1.33
C LEU A 192 8.01 -0.77 -1.39
N LEU A 193 8.22 0.10 -2.39
CA LEU A 193 7.42 1.31 -2.58
C LEU A 193 5.95 0.96 -2.87
N VAL A 194 5.68 0.07 -3.81
CA VAL A 194 4.31 -0.32 -4.19
C VAL A 194 3.57 -0.98 -3.04
N SER A 195 4.24 -1.77 -2.21
CA SER A 195 3.64 -2.41 -1.03
C SER A 195 3.07 -1.37 -0.06
N THR A 196 3.75 -0.24 0.14
CA THR A 196 3.28 0.87 0.97
C THR A 196 2.15 1.68 0.31
N LEU A 197 2.11 1.72 -1.02
CA LEU A 197 1.10 2.43 -1.78
C LEU A 197 -0.19 1.62 -1.98
N ARG A 198 -0.11 0.29 -1.94
CA ARG A 198 -1.22 -0.62 -2.27
C ARG A 198 -2.52 -0.29 -1.52
N GLU A 199 -2.46 -0.10 -0.20
CA GLU A 199 -3.65 0.25 0.60
C GLU A 199 -4.27 1.59 0.19
N ARG A 200 -3.42 2.57 -0.16
CA ARG A 200 -3.85 3.91 -0.61
C ARG A 200 -4.45 3.85 -2.00
N LEU A 201 -3.81 3.14 -2.93
CA LEU A 201 -4.30 2.96 -4.30
C LEU A 201 -5.65 2.25 -4.30
N TYR A 202 -5.81 1.19 -3.50
CA TYR A 202 -7.10 0.53 -3.33
C TYR A 202 -8.18 1.46 -2.76
N SER A 203 -7.83 2.28 -1.76
CA SER A 203 -8.75 3.27 -1.19
C SER A 203 -9.21 4.30 -2.23
N ILE A 204 -8.33 4.71 -3.13
CA ILE A 204 -8.64 5.62 -4.25
C ILE A 204 -9.56 4.92 -5.26
N SER A 205 -9.26 3.70 -5.69
CA SER A 205 -10.13 2.95 -6.61
C SER A 205 -11.54 2.80 -6.03
N LYS A 206 -11.66 2.49 -4.74
CA LYS A 206 -12.95 2.44 -4.05
C LYS A 206 -13.64 3.81 -3.96
N TYR A 207 -12.91 4.90 -3.86
CA TYR A 207 -13.51 6.24 -3.84
C TYR A 207 -14.00 6.68 -5.23
N VAL A 208 -13.21 6.40 -6.28
CA VAL A 208 -13.47 6.84 -7.66
C VAL A 208 -14.51 5.95 -8.34
N TYR A 209 -14.36 4.63 -8.19
CA TYR A 209 -15.20 3.62 -8.87
C TYR A 209 -16.15 2.90 -7.93
N GLY A 210 -15.87 2.91 -6.63
CA GLY A 210 -16.80 2.31 -5.68
C GLY A 210 -18.13 3.03 -5.80
N ARG A 211 -19.18 2.26 -6.10
CA ARG A 211 -20.55 2.71 -5.89
C ARG A 211 -20.62 3.37 -4.51
N PRO A 212 -21.23 4.56 -4.36
CA PRO A 212 -21.58 5.02 -3.03
C PRO A 212 -22.25 3.84 -2.34
N PRO A 213 -21.87 3.49 -1.09
CA PRO A 213 -22.46 2.37 -0.40
C PRO A 213 -23.95 2.54 -0.62
N GLU A 214 -24.58 1.58 -1.30
CA GLU A 214 -26.02 1.57 -1.39
C GLU A 214 -26.43 1.67 0.06
N ARG A 215 -26.84 2.88 0.47
CA ARG A 215 -27.48 3.11 1.75
C ARG A 215 -28.55 2.06 1.67
N LYS A 216 -28.38 0.98 2.42
CA LYS A 216 -29.38 -0.06 2.59
C LYS A 216 -30.59 0.73 2.99
N ARG A 217 -31.43 1.11 2.02
CA ARG A 217 -32.68 1.80 2.24
C ARG A 217 -33.50 0.63 2.77
N PRO A 218 -33.73 0.50 4.09
CA PRO A 218 -34.42 -0.66 4.61
C PRO A 218 -35.92 -0.64 4.22
N LEU A 219 -36.34 0.31 3.37
CA LEU A 219 -37.72 0.66 3.12
C LEU A 219 -38.07 0.73 1.62
N ALA A 220 -37.13 0.52 0.70
CA ALA A 220 -37.45 0.53 -0.74
C ALA A 220 -38.18 -0.76 -1.19
N ASN A 221 -37.97 -1.88 -0.50
CA ASN A 221 -38.67 -3.15 -0.78
C ASN A 221 -40.03 -3.30 -0.07
N LEU A 222 -40.47 -2.31 0.72
CA LEU A 222 -41.81 -2.30 1.31
C LEU A 222 -42.89 -1.69 0.41
N ARG A 223 -42.53 -1.14 -0.76
CA ARG A 223 -43.49 -0.46 -1.65
C ARG A 223 -43.94 -1.25 -2.88
N LEU A 224 -43.45 -2.48 -3.09
CA LEU A 224 -43.88 -3.30 -4.23
C LEU A 224 -44.85 -4.44 -3.88
N HIS A 225 -45.19 -4.65 -2.59
CA HIS A 225 -46.14 -5.69 -2.18
C HIS A 225 -47.48 -5.18 -1.60
N ALA A 226 -47.72 -3.87 -1.57
CA ALA A 226 -48.99 -3.32 -1.05
C ALA A 226 -50.00 -2.88 -2.13
N SER A 227 -49.70 -3.06 -3.42
CA SER A 227 -50.60 -2.64 -4.53
C SER A 227 -51.41 -3.79 -5.14
N ARG A 228 -51.35 -5.02 -4.60
CA ARG A 228 -52.16 -6.15 -5.07
C ARG A 228 -53.23 -6.66 -4.08
N SER A 229 -53.39 -6.03 -2.91
CA SER A 229 -54.35 -6.51 -1.87
C SER A 229 -55.59 -5.62 -1.65
N PHE A 230 -55.87 -4.64 -2.53
CA PHE A 230 -57.09 -3.84 -2.44
C PHE A 230 -58.08 -4.03 -3.61
N ALA A 231 -57.69 -4.76 -4.66
CA ALA A 231 -58.60 -5.06 -5.77
C ALA A 231 -59.69 -6.07 -5.35
N ASN A 232 -59.38 -7.03 -4.46
CA ASN A 232 -60.35 -8.07 -4.07
C ASN A 232 -61.30 -7.65 -2.94
N LEU A 233 -61.08 -6.53 -2.26
CA LEU A 233 -62.01 -6.07 -1.21
C LEU A 233 -63.24 -5.37 -1.79
N ARG A 234 -63.12 -4.79 -2.99
CA ARG A 234 -64.21 -4.02 -3.63
C ARG A 234 -65.24 -4.91 -4.31
N ASP A 235 -64.88 -6.15 -4.68
CA ASP A 235 -65.81 -7.13 -5.24
C ASP A 235 -66.61 -7.91 -4.18
N SER A 236 -66.11 -8.01 -2.95
CA SER A 236 -66.84 -8.66 -1.85
C SER A 236 -68.05 -7.84 -1.37
N ILE A 237 -67.99 -6.52 -1.45
CA ILE A 237 -69.09 -5.63 -0.99
C ILE A 237 -70.20 -5.50 -2.05
N ARG A 238 -69.94 -5.79 -3.33
CA ARG A 238 -70.97 -5.77 -4.38
C ARG A 238 -71.79 -7.05 -4.48
N ARG A 239 -71.31 -8.19 -3.95
CA ARG A 239 -72.09 -9.45 -3.96
C ARG A 239 -73.03 -9.63 -2.77
N SER A 240 -72.90 -8.88 -1.67
CA SER A 240 -73.83 -9.02 -0.53
C SER A 240 -75.17 -8.28 -0.70
N LYS A 241 -75.33 -7.46 -1.75
CA LYS A 241 -76.59 -6.73 -2.04
C LYS A 241 -77.50 -7.38 -3.08
N ALA A 242 -77.14 -8.53 -3.65
CA ALA A 242 -77.91 -9.21 -4.70
C ALA A 242 -78.64 -10.49 -4.23
N SER A 243 -78.73 -10.75 -2.92
CA SER A 243 -79.40 -11.94 -2.36
C SER A 243 -80.48 -11.58 -1.32
N ALA A 244 -81.26 -10.52 -1.57
CA ALA A 244 -82.41 -10.20 -0.74
C ALA A 244 -83.58 -9.65 -1.57
N THR A 245 -83.99 -10.37 -2.62
CA THR A 245 -85.33 -10.21 -3.21
C THR A 245 -85.74 -11.44 -4.01
N SER A 246 -86.10 -12.52 -3.32
CA SER A 246 -87.00 -13.54 -3.88
C SER A 246 -87.57 -14.36 -2.72
N GLN A 247 -88.88 -14.63 -2.76
CA GLN A 247 -89.73 -15.20 -1.71
C GLN A 247 -90.10 -14.14 -0.66
N LEU A 248 -91.34 -13.63 -0.56
CA LEU A 248 -92.66 -14.20 -0.82
C LEU A 248 -93.65 -13.11 -1.23
#